data_AF-A0A9D6CC90-F1
#
_entry.id   AF-A0A9D6CC90-F1
#
_cell.length_a   1.000
_cell.length_b   1.000
_cell.length_c   1.000
_cell.angle_alpha   90.00
_cell.angle_beta   90.00
_cell.angle_gamma   90.00
#
_symmetry.space_group_name_H-M   'P 1'
#
loop_
_entity.id
_entity.type
_entity.pdbx_description
1 polymer ?
#
loop_
_entity_poly.entity_id
_entity_poly.type
_entity_poly.pdbx_seq_one_letter_code
_entity_poly.pdbx_strand_id
1 'polypeptide(L)' 'MSDNRGSEIDRARDAWRKKFSVAPANAHERARQIRFLQGRGFSQSVIDRVLTSGETAC' A
#
# COMPACT_ATOMS: atom_id res chain seq x y z
N MET A 1 19.14 14.24 -9.13
CA MET A 1 17.73 13.96 -9.49
C MET A 1 17.46 12.48 -9.23
N SER A 2 16.61 12.13 -8.25
CA SER A 2 16.04 10.78 -8.13
C SER A 2 14.66 10.90 -7.48
N ASP A 3 13.69 11.30 -8.30
CA ASP A 3 12.28 11.22 -7.98
C ASP A 3 11.81 9.76 -8.22
N ASN A 4 12.18 8.84 -7.33
CA ASN A 4 11.71 7.45 -7.37
C ASN A 4 10.54 7.22 -6.41
N ARG A 5 10.29 8.18 -5.51
CA ARG A 5 9.34 8.04 -4.41
C ARG A 5 7.88 8.05 -4.90
N GLY A 6 7.59 8.78 -5.98
CA GLY A 6 6.29 8.71 -6.68
C GLY A 6 6.06 7.36 -7.34
N SER A 7 7.07 6.83 -8.02
CA SER A 7 7.00 5.51 -8.67
C SER A 7 6.93 4.36 -7.66
N GLU A 8 7.57 4.46 -6.50
CA GLU A 8 7.48 3.45 -5.44
C GLU A 8 6.05 3.33 -4.88
N ILE A 9 5.37 4.46 -4.66
CA ILE A 9 3.96 4.45 -4.22
C ILE A 9 3.06 3.86 -5.30
N ASP A 10 3.25 4.22 -6.56
CA ASP A 10 2.46 3.69 -7.67
C ASP A 10 2.66 2.18 -7.86
N ARG A 11 3.91 1.71 -7.79
CA ARG A 11 4.27 0.27 -7.82
C ARG A 11 3.67 -0.49 -6.64
N ALA A 12 3.74 0.09 -5.44
CA ALA A 12 3.14 -0.51 -4.24
C ALA A 12 1.62 -0.58 -4.36
N ARG A 13 0.98 0.47 -4.87
CA ARG A 13 -0.46 0.53 -5.10
C ARG A 13 -0.91 -0.45 -6.18
N ASP A 14 -0.20 -0.59 -7.30
CA ASP A 14 -0.53 -1.56 -8.35
C ASP A 14 -0.42 -3.00 -7.82
N ALA A 15 0.67 -3.31 -7.12
CA ALA A 15 0.86 -4.60 -6.48
C ALA A 15 -0.19 -4.89 -5.41
N TRP A 16 -0.57 -3.89 -4.61
CA TRP A 16 -1.62 -3.97 -3.61
C TRP A 16 -2.99 -4.18 -4.26
N ARG A 17 -3.35 -3.36 -5.25
CA ARG A 17 -4.62 -3.45 -5.99
C ARG A 17 -4.77 -4.80 -6.66
N LYS A 18 -3.71 -5.33 -7.28
CA LYS A 18 -3.71 -6.67 -7.88
C LYS A 18 -4.06 -7.80 -6.91
N LYS A 19 -3.75 -7.66 -5.61
CA LYS A 19 -4.02 -8.72 -4.62
C LYS A 19 -5.23 -8.44 -3.74
N PHE A 20 -5.41 -7.21 -3.31
CA PHE A 20 -6.39 -6.85 -2.30
C PHE A 20 -7.56 -6.06 -2.89
N SER A 21 -7.35 -5.16 -3.86
CA SER A 21 -8.38 -4.32 -4.55
C SER A 21 -9.43 -3.60 -3.66
N VAL A 22 -9.42 -3.83 -2.35
CA VAL A 22 -10.37 -3.37 -1.35
C VAL A 22 -9.61 -2.87 -0.14
N ALA A 23 -10.12 -1.79 0.45
CA ALA A 23 -9.58 -1.25 1.68
C ALA A 23 -9.63 -2.30 2.82
N PRO A 24 -8.67 -2.28 3.74
CA PRO A 24 -8.68 -3.21 4.86
C PRO A 24 -9.90 -2.92 5.75
N ALA A 25 -10.90 -3.81 5.73
CA ALA A 25 -12.09 -3.66 6.56
C ALA A 25 -11.80 -3.86 8.06
N ASN A 26 -10.69 -4.51 8.41
CA ASN A 26 -10.34 -4.89 9.78
C ASN A 26 -8.84 -4.73 10.05
N ALA A 27 -8.46 -4.56 11.32
CA ALA A 27 -7.04 -4.50 11.73
C ALA A 27 -6.22 -5.73 11.27
N HIS A 28 -6.85 -6.90 11.19
CA HIS A 28 -6.24 -8.13 10.70
C HIS A 28 -5.96 -8.10 9.19
N GLU A 29 -6.87 -7.51 8.41
CA GLU A 29 -6.67 -7.24 6.98
C GLU A 29 -5.56 -6.21 6.77
N ARG A 30 -5.56 -5.14 7.58
CA ARG A 30 -4.53 -4.10 7.55
C ARG A 30 -3.13 -4.70 7.80
N ALA A 31 -2.99 -5.54 8.81
CA ALA A 31 -1.72 -6.23 9.10
C ALA A 31 -1.28 -7.15 7.95
N ARG A 32 -2.21 -7.86 7.28
CA ARG A 32 -1.92 -8.67 6.09
C ARG A 32 -1.42 -7.83 4.92
N GLN A 33 -2.08 -6.71 4.65
CA GLN A 33 -1.72 -5.79 3.55
C GLN A 33 -0.35 -5.15 3.81
N ILE A 34 -0.09 -4.72 5.06
CA ILE A 34 1.21 -4.19 5.48
C ILE A 34 2.31 -5.23 5.29
N ARG A 35 2.15 -6.45 5.83
CA ARG A 35 3.15 -7.52 5.68
C ARG A 35 3.41 -7.90 4.23
N PHE A 36 2.37 -7.90 3.39
CA PHE A 36 2.51 -8.18 1.96
C PHE A 36 3.34 -7.14 1.21
N LEU A 37 3.16 -5.87 1.55
CA LEU A 37 3.91 -4.78 0.94
C LEU A 37 5.34 -4.68 1.52
N GLN A 38 5.50 -4.93 2.83
CA GLN A 38 6.82 -5.07 3.45
C GLN A 38 7.64 -6.19 2.79
N GLY A 39 7.03 -7.35 2.52
CA GLY A 39 7.67 -8.46 1.82
C GLY A 39 8.08 -8.17 0.36
N ARG A 40 7.56 -7.09 -0.23
CA ARG A 40 7.98 -6.58 -1.55
C ARG A 40 9.15 -5.59 -1.47
N GLY A 41 9.61 -5.25 -0.27
CA GLY A 41 10.67 -4.26 -0.06
C GLY A 41 10.16 -2.82 -0.02
N PHE A 42 8.85 -2.58 0.16
CA PHE A 42 8.32 -1.23 0.32
C PHE A 42 8.49 -0.72 1.75
N SER A 43 8.84 0.57 1.87
CA SER A 43 8.97 1.24 3.15
C SER A 43 7.63 1.50 3.83
N GLN A 44 7.60 1.53 5.16
CA GLN A 44 6.37 1.80 5.94
C GLN A 44 5.65 3.08 5.50
N SER A 45 6.38 4.16 5.20
CA SER A 45 5.79 5.43 4.76
C SER A 45 5.06 5.32 3.42
N VAL A 46 5.56 4.47 2.50
CA VAL A 46 4.89 4.17 1.22
C VAL A 46 3.63 3.34 1.47
N ILE A 47 3.74 2.33 2.33
CA ILE A 47 2.64 1.44 2.69
C ILE A 47 1.49 2.23 3.31
N ASP A 48 1.78 3.11 4.27
CA ASP A 48 0.79 3.95 4.92
C ASP A 48 0.07 4.86 3.89
N ARG A 49 0.82 5.49 2.98
CA ARG A 49 0.23 6.28 1.88
C ARG A 49 -0.67 5.48 0.95
N VAL A 50 -0.32 4.24 0.62
CA VAL A 50 -1.14 3.37 -0.23
C VAL A 50 -2.45 2.99 0.48
N LEU A 51 -2.37 2.70 1.78
CA LEU A 51 -3.54 2.35 2.59
C LEU A 51 -4.45 3.57 2.81
N THR A 52 -3.90 4.74 3.15
CA THR A 52 -4.66 5.99 3.31
C THR A 52 -5.27 6.47 1.99
N SER A 53 -4.60 6.29 0.84
CA SER A 53 -5.19 6.62 -0.47
C SER A 53 -6.34 5.70 -0.87
N GLY A 54 -6.44 4.50 -0.27
CA GLY A 54 -7.58 3.60 -0.42
C GLY A 54 -8.69 3.84 0.61
N GLU A 55 -8.42 4.62 1.66
CA GLU A 55 -9.34 4.99 2.74
C GLU A 55 -10.21 6.21 2.38
N THR A 56 -9.98 6.83 1.21
CA THR A 56 -10.86 7.89 0.70
C THR A 56 -12.05 7.30 -0.05
N ALA A 57 -13.02 6.78 0.68
CA ALA A 57 -14.42 6.76 0.27
C ALA A 57 -15.30 6.73 1.52
N CYS A 58 -16.11 7.78 1.65
CA CYS A 58 -17.14 8.00 2.65
C CYS A 58 -18.26 6.94 2.59
#